data_AF-A0AAV9G8V3-F1
#
_entry.id   AF-A0AAV9G8V3-F1
#
_cell.length_a   1.000
_cell.length_b   1.000
_cell.length_c   1.000
_cell.angle_alpha   90.00
_cell.angle_beta   90.00
_cell.angle_gamma   90.00
#
_symmetry.space_group_name_H-M   'P 1'
#
loop_
_entity.id
_entity.type
_entity.pdbx_description
1 polymer ?
#
loop_
_entity_poly.entity_id
_entity_poly.type
_entity_poly.pdbx_seq_one_letter_code
_entity_poly.pdbx_strand_id
1 'polypeptide(L)'
;MTSHPDTKQLALATLTGYAHALTSGAAASLSIPDISSQMARYYLPGCTAFTLGTINAFPDEAFTRSMIQNQLERFTSLGVGINMRLEKARIEVISETSAACWATFAITPKNGEGWSWTNVYGFRAIEGRENGLKGGWEWVVGDGEMTELLARYPDAMEH
;
A
#
# COMPACT_ATOMS: atom_id res chain seq x y z
N MET A 1 19.11 28.80 -2.96
CA MET A 1 17.73 28.32 -2.77
C MET A 1 17.63 26.97 -3.43
N THR A 2 17.66 25.89 -2.65
CA THR A 2 17.37 24.54 -3.16
C THR A 2 15.88 24.47 -3.47
N SER A 3 15.52 24.24 -4.73
CA SER A 3 14.13 24.04 -5.12
C SER A 3 13.62 22.78 -4.44
N HIS A 4 12.71 22.92 -3.46
CA HIS A 4 12.00 21.77 -2.93
C HIS A 4 11.18 21.12 -4.07
N PRO A 5 11.23 19.79 -4.25
CA PRO A 5 10.41 19.14 -5.25
C PRO A 5 8.93 19.38 -4.96
N ASP A 6 8.11 19.47 -6.00
CA ASP A 6 6.65 19.57 -5.84
C ASP A 6 6.14 18.33 -5.06
N THR A 7 5.60 18.55 -3.86
CA THR A 7 5.05 17.52 -2.97
C THR A 7 4.06 16.63 -3.71
N LYS A 8 3.27 17.19 -4.64
CA LYS A 8 2.32 16.44 -5.44
C LYS A 8 3.02 15.43 -6.34
N GLN A 9 4.13 15.85 -6.97
CA GLN A 9 4.94 14.99 -7.83
C GLN A 9 5.62 13.88 -7.03
N LEU A 10 6.15 14.20 -5.85
CA LEU A 10 6.75 13.19 -4.96
C LEU A 10 5.72 12.16 -4.51
N ALA A 11 4.56 12.61 -4.04
CA ALA A 11 3.47 11.74 -3.61
C ALA A 11 2.99 10.84 -4.75
N LEU A 12 2.87 11.38 -5.97
CA LEU A 12 2.51 10.61 -7.15
C LEU A 12 3.57 9.55 -7.48
N ALA A 13 4.85 9.92 -7.46
CA ALA A 13 5.95 8.98 -7.71
C ALA A 13 5.98 7.85 -6.67
N THR A 14 5.77 8.17 -5.39
CA THR A 14 5.66 7.17 -4.31
C THR A 14 4.46 6.25 -4.54
N LEU A 15 3.29 6.78 -4.89
CA LEU A 15 2.11 5.96 -5.17
C LEU A 15 2.30 5.06 -6.39
N THR A 16 2.82 5.60 -7.49
CA THR A 16 3.08 4.82 -8.71
C THR A 16 4.12 3.73 -8.46
N GLY A 17 5.20 4.04 -7.73
CA GLY A 17 6.22 3.05 -7.36
C GLY A 17 5.68 1.95 -6.45
N TYR A 18 4.89 2.32 -5.44
CA TYR A 18 4.23 1.37 -4.53
C TYR A 18 3.26 0.45 -5.30
N ALA A 19 2.42 1.02 -6.16
CA ALA A 19 1.51 0.26 -7.02
C ALA A 19 2.27 -0.65 -7.99
N HIS A 20 3.39 -0.19 -8.55
CA HIS A 20 4.23 -0.99 -9.42
C HIS A 20 4.79 -2.23 -8.70
N ALA A 21 5.29 -2.06 -7.47
CA ALA A 21 5.75 -3.16 -6.63
C ALA A 21 4.63 -4.19 -6.40
N LEU A 22 3.41 -3.73 -6.09
CA LEU A 22 2.24 -4.61 -5.95
C LEU A 22 1.91 -5.36 -7.25
N THR A 23 1.83 -4.64 -8.39
CA THR A 23 1.48 -5.22 -9.69
C THR A 23 2.51 -6.18 -10.25
N SER A 24 3.75 -6.14 -9.76
CA SER A 24 4.79 -7.07 -10.20
C SER A 24 4.46 -8.52 -9.85
N GLY A 25 3.57 -8.75 -8.86
CA GLY A 25 3.00 -10.08 -8.60
C GLY A 25 2.03 -10.59 -9.67
N ALA A 26 1.34 -9.69 -10.38
CA ALA A 26 0.45 -10.05 -11.48
C ALA A 26 1.21 -10.52 -12.73
N ALA A 27 2.45 -10.05 -12.92
CA ALA A 27 3.30 -10.41 -14.06
C ALA A 27 4.05 -11.75 -13.88
N ALA A 28 3.81 -12.49 -12.79
CA ALA A 28 4.49 -13.74 -12.42
C ALA A 28 6.03 -13.65 -12.31
N SER A 29 6.58 -12.44 -12.19
CA SER A 29 8.03 -12.21 -12.21
C SER A 29 8.69 -12.27 -10.83
N LEU A 30 7.91 -12.17 -9.74
CA LEU A 30 8.43 -12.07 -8.37
C LEU A 30 7.62 -12.91 -7.37
N SER A 31 8.30 -13.39 -6.31
CA SER A 31 7.68 -14.11 -5.19
C SER A 31 6.96 -13.16 -4.22
N ILE A 32 6.04 -13.66 -3.38
CA ILE A 32 5.39 -12.85 -2.34
C ILE A 32 6.41 -12.16 -1.41
N PRO A 33 7.47 -12.84 -0.92
CA PRO A 33 8.52 -12.19 -0.14
C PRO A 33 9.24 -11.04 -0.86
N ASP A 34 9.44 -11.15 -2.18
CA ASP A 34 10.08 -10.08 -2.97
C ASP A 34 9.14 -8.88 -3.12
N ILE A 35 7.85 -9.15 -3.40
CA ILE A 35 6.82 -8.12 -3.51
C ILE A 35 6.65 -7.37 -2.19
N SER A 36 6.52 -8.10 -1.07
CA SER A 36 6.38 -7.50 0.25
C SER A 36 7.60 -6.66 0.62
N SER A 37 8.81 -7.12 0.29
CA SER A 37 10.05 -6.38 0.49
C SER A 37 10.07 -5.07 -0.32
N GLN A 38 9.67 -5.11 -1.60
CA GLN A 38 9.62 -3.91 -2.43
C GLN A 38 8.56 -2.91 -1.95
N MET A 39 7.39 -3.39 -1.53
CA MET A 39 6.32 -2.54 -1.03
C MET A 39 6.67 -1.90 0.31
N ALA A 40 7.31 -2.64 1.23
CA ALA A 40 7.64 -2.15 2.57
C ALA A 40 8.52 -0.90 2.56
N ARG A 41 9.41 -0.76 1.57
CA ARG A 41 10.29 0.41 1.39
C ARG A 41 9.54 1.74 1.25
N TYR A 42 8.27 1.72 0.84
CA TYR A 42 7.47 2.93 0.69
C TYR A 42 6.90 3.44 2.01
N TYR A 43 6.91 2.65 3.08
CA TYR A 43 6.47 3.08 4.40
C TYR A 43 7.62 3.73 5.17
N LEU A 44 7.29 4.74 5.96
CA LEU A 44 8.21 5.34 6.91
C LEU A 44 8.21 4.54 8.22
N PRO A 45 9.36 4.43 8.91
CA PRO A 45 9.39 3.95 10.29
C PRO A 45 8.42 4.74 11.16
N GLY A 46 7.62 4.05 11.96
CA GLY A 46 6.55 4.64 12.76
C GLY A 46 5.25 4.91 12.01
N CYS A 47 5.09 4.41 10.78
CA CYS A 47 3.83 4.58 10.03
C CYS A 47 2.63 4.04 10.85
N THR A 48 1.54 4.79 10.87
CA THR A 48 0.29 4.37 11.56
C THR A 48 -0.74 3.84 10.57
N ALA A 49 -1.19 2.61 10.77
CA ALA A 49 -2.26 2.01 9.97
C ALA A 49 -3.58 1.97 10.75
N PHE A 50 -4.63 2.44 10.12
CA PHE A 50 -6.01 2.41 10.60
C PHE A 50 -6.81 1.40 9.79
N THR A 51 -7.45 0.45 10.46
CA THR A 51 -8.22 -0.60 9.81
C THR A 51 -9.40 -1.03 10.68
N LEU A 52 -10.62 -0.70 10.26
CA LEU A 52 -11.89 -1.07 10.90
C LEU A 52 -11.89 -0.76 12.42
N GLY A 53 -11.39 0.41 12.80
CA GLY A 53 -11.28 0.86 14.19
C GLY A 53 -10.05 0.35 14.96
N THR A 54 -9.23 -0.52 14.35
CA THR A 54 -7.94 -0.94 14.91
C THR A 54 -6.83 0.01 14.47
N ILE A 55 -5.90 0.30 15.38
CA ILE A 55 -4.73 1.13 15.14
C ILE A 55 -3.48 0.27 15.31
N ASN A 56 -2.65 0.21 14.27
CA ASN A 56 -1.36 -0.48 14.30
C ASN A 56 -0.22 0.49 13.99
N ALA A 57 0.89 0.38 14.72
CA ALA A 57 2.12 1.10 14.40
C ALA A 57 3.07 0.16 13.68
N PHE A 58 3.71 0.64 12.62
CA PHE A 58 4.72 -0.08 11.85
C PHE A 58 6.10 0.46 12.26
N PRO A 59 6.78 -0.16 13.24
CA PRO A 59 8.00 0.41 13.83
C PRO A 59 9.14 0.53 12.81
N ASP A 60 9.24 -0.42 11.88
CA ASP A 60 10.32 -0.48 10.90
C ASP A 60 9.89 -1.19 9.61
N GLU A 61 10.79 -1.20 8.62
CA GLU A 61 10.58 -1.83 7.32
C GLU A 61 10.42 -3.36 7.44
N ALA A 62 11.11 -4.01 8.38
CA ALA A 62 11.06 -5.47 8.54
C ALA A 62 9.69 -5.93 9.06
N PHE A 63 9.14 -5.22 10.05
CA PHE A 63 7.78 -5.43 10.53
C PHE A 63 6.76 -5.17 9.40
N THR A 64 6.92 -4.06 8.68
CA THR A 64 6.01 -3.68 7.59
C THR A 64 6.00 -4.75 6.49
N ARG A 65 7.17 -5.26 6.11
CA ARG A 65 7.30 -6.37 5.16
C ARG A 65 6.53 -7.60 5.62
N SER A 66 6.69 -8.02 6.87
CA SER A 66 5.99 -9.18 7.42
C SER A 66 4.47 -9.00 7.39
N MET A 67 3.97 -7.80 7.71
CA MET A 67 2.53 -7.50 7.64
C MET A 67 2.00 -7.58 6.21
N ILE A 68 2.69 -6.97 5.23
CA ILE A 68 2.29 -7.03 3.82
C ILE A 68 2.35 -8.46 3.30
N GLN A 69 3.39 -9.21 3.64
CA GLN A 69 3.52 -10.62 3.27
C GLN A 69 2.34 -11.45 3.79
N ASN A 70 2.02 -11.34 5.07
CA ASN A 70 0.89 -12.07 5.67
C ASN A 70 -0.44 -11.75 4.97
N GLN A 71 -0.65 -10.49 4.57
CA GLN A 71 -1.84 -10.07 3.83
C GLN A 71 -1.90 -10.70 2.42
N LEU A 72 -0.79 -10.69 1.68
CA LEU A 72 -0.71 -11.30 0.34
C LEU A 72 -0.85 -12.83 0.39
N GLU A 73 -0.28 -13.47 1.40
CA GLU A 73 -0.44 -14.90 1.66
C GLU A 73 -1.89 -15.24 2.00
N ARG A 74 -2.57 -14.40 2.79
CA ARG A 74 -4.00 -14.54 3.09
C ARG A 74 -4.88 -14.46 1.86
N PHE A 75 -4.65 -13.48 0.97
CA PHE A 75 -5.36 -13.46 -0.31
C PHE A 75 -5.12 -14.73 -1.13
N THR A 76 -3.88 -15.25 -1.12
CA THR A 76 -3.55 -16.48 -1.84
C THR A 76 -4.23 -17.70 -1.23
N SER A 77 -4.25 -17.84 0.10
CA SER A 77 -4.87 -18.98 0.80
C SER A 77 -6.40 -19.01 0.66
N LEU A 78 -7.04 -17.84 0.54
CA LEU A 78 -8.47 -17.69 0.26
C LEU A 78 -8.83 -17.96 -1.22
N GLY A 79 -7.86 -18.29 -2.07
CA GLY A 79 -8.07 -18.54 -3.50
C GLY A 79 -8.23 -17.28 -4.35
N VAL A 80 -8.06 -16.09 -3.76
CA VAL A 80 -8.10 -14.80 -4.47
C VAL A 80 -6.86 -14.66 -5.35
N GLY A 81 -5.67 -14.88 -4.77
CA GLY A 81 -4.40 -14.58 -5.41
C GLY A 81 -4.03 -13.09 -5.32
N ILE A 82 -3.06 -12.65 -6.13
CA ILE A 82 -2.41 -11.33 -5.98
C ILE A 82 -2.38 -10.51 -7.28
N ASN A 83 -3.27 -10.82 -8.23
CA ASN A 83 -3.38 -10.06 -9.46
C ASN A 83 -4.11 -8.73 -9.18
N MET A 84 -3.35 -7.75 -8.69
CA MET A 84 -3.82 -6.43 -8.30
C MET A 84 -3.23 -5.35 -9.19
N ARG A 85 -3.98 -4.26 -9.38
CA ARG A 85 -3.54 -3.06 -10.09
C ARG A 85 -4.09 -1.80 -9.47
N LEU A 86 -3.38 -0.69 -9.65
CA LEU A 86 -3.90 0.64 -9.37
C LEU A 86 -4.78 1.08 -10.55
N GLU A 87 -6.03 1.43 -10.28
CA GLU A 87 -6.97 1.90 -11.30
C GLU A 87 -7.12 3.42 -11.30
N LYS A 88 -7.11 4.03 -10.12
CA LYS A 88 -7.30 5.47 -9.97
C LYS A 88 -6.48 6.02 -8.82
N ALA A 89 -6.00 7.25 -8.98
CA ALA A 89 -5.32 8.01 -7.95
C ALA A 89 -5.88 9.43 -7.87
N ARG A 90 -6.03 9.95 -6.65
CA ARG A 90 -6.24 11.38 -6.35
C ARG A 90 -5.24 11.79 -5.28
N ILE A 91 -4.59 12.93 -5.48
CA ILE A 91 -3.58 13.47 -4.57
C ILE A 91 -4.00 14.87 -4.17
N GLU A 92 -4.05 15.11 -2.87
CA GLU A 92 -4.33 16.42 -2.28
C GLU A 92 -3.16 16.85 -1.42
N VAL A 93 -2.52 17.94 -1.83
CA VAL A 93 -1.41 18.53 -1.08
C VAL A 93 -1.98 19.20 0.18
N ILE A 94 -1.44 18.82 1.33
CA ILE A 94 -1.80 19.37 2.64
C ILE A 94 -0.81 20.49 3.02
N SER A 95 0.48 20.29 2.70
CA SER A 95 1.54 21.26 2.96
C SER A 95 2.73 21.02 2.02
N GLU A 96 3.76 21.85 2.11
CA GLU A 96 5.02 21.71 1.36
C GLU A 96 5.70 20.34 1.53
N THR A 97 5.35 19.57 2.56
CA THR A 97 5.92 18.25 2.82
C THR A 97 4.88 17.15 2.96
N SER A 98 3.59 17.42 2.78
CA SER A 98 2.57 16.37 2.89
C SER A 98 1.46 16.42 1.87
N ALA A 99 0.95 15.23 1.56
CA ALA A 99 -0.24 15.04 0.76
C ALA A 99 -1.05 13.84 1.27
N ALA A 100 -2.36 13.87 1.09
CA ALA A 100 -3.20 12.69 1.17
C ALA A 100 -3.39 12.09 -0.22
N CYS A 101 -3.28 10.77 -0.32
CA CYS A 101 -3.36 10.02 -1.56
C CYS A 101 -4.48 8.99 -1.48
N TRP A 102 -5.54 9.17 -2.26
CA TRP A 102 -6.58 8.16 -2.45
C TRP A 102 -6.16 7.26 -3.59
N ALA A 103 -5.95 5.98 -3.29
CA ALA A 103 -5.53 4.97 -4.24
C ALA A 103 -6.63 3.92 -4.37
N THR A 104 -7.26 3.88 -5.53
CA THR A 104 -8.23 2.84 -5.87
C THR A 104 -7.49 1.69 -6.54
N PHE A 105 -7.44 0.56 -5.85
CA PHE A 105 -6.89 -0.69 -6.37
C PHE A 105 -8.03 -1.59 -6.86
N ALA A 106 -7.73 -2.46 -7.80
CA ALA A 106 -8.59 -3.57 -8.18
C ALA A 106 -7.82 -4.88 -8.18
N ILE A 107 -8.54 -5.94 -7.86
CA ILE A 107 -8.03 -7.31 -7.88
C ILE A 107 -8.84 -8.15 -8.85
N THR A 108 -8.16 -9.04 -9.56
CA THR A 108 -8.78 -10.05 -10.41
C THR A 108 -8.49 -11.43 -9.82
N PRO A 109 -9.44 -12.02 -9.09
CA PRO A 109 -9.27 -13.33 -8.49
C PRO A 109 -8.98 -14.42 -9.52
N LYS A 110 -8.37 -15.54 -9.09
CA LYS A 110 -8.25 -16.73 -9.96
C LYS A 110 -9.63 -17.28 -10.35
N ASN A 111 -10.56 -17.27 -9.40
CA ASN A 111 -11.94 -17.72 -9.56
C ASN A 111 -12.87 -16.66 -8.97
N GLY A 112 -13.89 -16.24 -9.72
CA GLY A 112 -14.89 -15.27 -9.26
C GLY A 112 -14.76 -13.89 -9.89
N GLU A 113 -15.61 -12.98 -9.44
CA GLU A 113 -15.67 -11.61 -9.94
C GLU A 113 -14.60 -10.74 -9.27
N GLY A 114 -13.94 -9.90 -10.07
CA GLY A 114 -13.01 -8.90 -9.56
C GLY A 114 -13.72 -7.82 -8.75
N TRP A 115 -12.98 -7.14 -7.89
CA TRP A 115 -13.50 -5.99 -7.16
C TRP A 115 -12.44 -4.92 -7.00
N SER A 116 -12.90 -3.73 -6.61
CA SER A 116 -12.06 -2.58 -6.36
C SER A 116 -12.32 -2.01 -4.98
N TRP A 117 -11.28 -1.46 -4.37
CA TRP A 117 -11.38 -0.73 -3.11
C TRP A 117 -10.51 0.52 -3.15
N THR A 118 -10.76 1.45 -2.24
CA THR A 118 -9.91 2.64 -2.08
C THR A 118 -9.32 2.67 -0.68
N ASN A 119 -7.99 2.74 -0.61
CA ASN A 119 -7.26 3.06 0.61
C ASN A 119 -6.79 4.52 0.53
N VAL A 120 -6.56 5.14 1.69
CA VAL A 120 -6.03 6.52 1.79
C VAL A 120 -4.67 6.49 2.46
N TYR A 121 -3.67 7.09 1.83
CA TYR A 121 -2.29 7.11 2.32
C TYR A 121 -1.86 8.55 2.61
N GLY A 122 -1.24 8.74 3.77
CA GLY A 122 -0.55 9.98 4.13
C GLY A 122 0.88 9.95 3.63
N PHE A 123 1.19 10.82 2.68
CA PHE A 123 2.54 11.02 2.19
C PHE A 123 3.28 12.08 3.01
N ARG A 124 4.53 11.80 3.36
CA ARG A 124 5.49 12.77 3.90
C ARG A 124 6.74 12.81 3.02
N ALA A 125 7.08 13.99 2.52
CA ALA A 125 8.37 14.25 1.90
C ALA A 125 9.45 14.24 2.98
N ILE A 126 10.45 13.37 2.82
CA ILE A 126 11.64 13.34 3.67
C ILE A 126 12.87 13.11 2.79
N GLU A 127 13.95 13.81 3.09
CA GLU A 127 15.23 13.62 2.41
C GLU A 127 16.11 12.64 3.17
N GLY A 128 17.18 12.16 2.53
CA GLY A 128 18.19 11.33 3.17
C GLY A 128 17.78 9.89 3.48
N ARG A 129 16.68 9.37 2.92
CA ARG A 129 16.34 7.94 3.05
C ARG A 129 17.43 7.10 2.37
N GLU A 130 17.89 6.06 3.05
CA GLU A 130 18.91 5.13 2.56
C GLU A 130 18.52 4.46 1.23
N ASN A 131 17.22 4.25 1.02
CA ASN A 131 16.67 3.63 -0.17
C ASN A 131 16.50 4.58 -1.37
N GLY A 132 16.96 5.83 -1.26
CA GLY A 132 16.93 6.86 -2.30
C GLY A 132 15.57 7.55 -2.52
N LEU A 133 14.50 7.07 -1.88
CA LEU A 133 13.19 7.69 -1.97
C LEU A 133 13.17 9.05 -1.27
N LYS A 134 12.39 9.99 -1.81
CA LYS A 134 12.26 11.37 -1.28
C LYS A 134 11.02 11.56 -0.40
N GLY A 135 10.53 10.47 0.17
CA GLY A 135 9.34 10.44 1.01
C GLY A 135 8.77 9.05 1.13
N GLY A 136 7.68 8.91 1.89
CA GLY A 136 6.98 7.64 2.09
C GLY A 136 5.65 7.82 2.82
N TRP A 137 4.99 6.70 3.10
CA TRP A 137 3.75 6.65 3.85
C TRP A 137 4.00 6.81 5.35
N GLU A 138 3.46 7.88 5.93
CA GLU A 138 3.44 8.13 7.37
C GLU A 138 2.18 7.59 8.05
N TRP A 139 1.10 7.43 7.29
CA TRP A 139 -0.10 6.74 7.75
C TRP A 139 -0.88 6.13 6.58
N VAL A 140 -1.75 5.17 6.89
CA VAL A 140 -2.66 4.54 5.93
C VAL A 140 -4.02 4.26 6.58
N VAL A 141 -5.10 4.52 5.85
CA VAL A 141 -6.45 4.05 6.15
C VAL A 141 -6.77 2.92 5.17
N GLY A 142 -6.81 1.70 5.70
CA GLY A 142 -6.98 0.44 4.97
C GLY A 142 -8.40 -0.14 5.02
N ASP A 143 -9.39 0.63 5.49
CA ASP A 143 -10.76 0.16 5.69
C ASP A 143 -11.37 -0.40 4.40
N GLY A 144 -11.17 0.29 3.26
CA GLY A 144 -11.75 -0.12 1.98
C GLY A 144 -11.31 -1.52 1.57
N GLU A 145 -10.03 -1.85 1.75
CA GLU A 145 -9.50 -3.19 1.45
C GLU A 145 -10.18 -4.26 2.30
N MET A 146 -10.21 -4.03 3.62
CA MET A 146 -10.72 -5.04 4.55
C MET A 146 -12.24 -5.18 4.50
N THR A 147 -12.98 -4.09 4.29
CA THR A 147 -14.43 -4.16 4.10
C THR A 147 -14.78 -4.98 2.86
N GLU A 148 -14.11 -4.74 1.72
CA GLU A 148 -14.39 -5.50 0.50
C GLU A 148 -13.94 -6.96 0.61
N LEU A 149 -12.83 -7.24 1.31
CA LEU A 149 -12.39 -8.60 1.60
C LEU A 149 -13.44 -9.34 2.46
N LEU A 150 -13.86 -8.76 3.59
CA LEU A 150 -14.77 -9.42 4.52
C LEU A 150 -16.19 -9.56 3.99
N ALA A 151 -16.63 -8.68 3.09
CA ALA A 151 -17.91 -8.83 2.40
C ALA A 151 -17.97 -10.10 1.52
N ARG A 152 -16.82 -10.60 1.07
CA ARG A 152 -16.70 -11.78 0.19
C ARG A 152 -16.19 -13.02 0.92
N TYR A 153 -15.36 -12.81 1.93
CA TYR A 153 -14.72 -13.84 2.74
C TYR A 153 -14.89 -13.48 4.22
N PRO A 154 -16.08 -13.69 4.81
CA PRO A 154 -16.36 -13.27 6.20
C PRO A 154 -15.38 -13.86 7.22
N ASP A 155 -14.96 -15.10 7.01
CA ASP A 155 -14.06 -15.83 7.90
C ASP A 155 -12.57 -15.52 7.62
N ALA A 156 -12.28 -14.53 6.75
CA ALA A 156 -10.90 -14.18 6.38
C ALA A 156 -10.04 -13.74 7.57
N MET A 157 -10.64 -13.38 8.70
CA MET A 157 -9.95 -13.00 9.94
C MET A 157 -9.96 -14.09 11.02
N GLU A 158 -10.65 -15.20 10.80
CA GLU A 158 -10.71 -16.31 11.74
C GLU A 158 -9.52 -17.25 11.48
N HIS A 159 -8.58 -17.28 12.43
CA HIS A 159 -7.49 -18.24 12.50
C HIS A 159 -7.48 -18.87 13.89
#